data_AF-A0A5E4J7Y5-F1
#
_entry.id   AF-A0A5E4J7Y5-F1
#
_cell.length_a   1.000
_cell.length_b   1.000
_cell.length_c   1.000
_cell.angle_alpha   90.00
_cell.angle_beta   90.00
_cell.angle_gamma   90.00
#
_symmetry.space_group_name_H-M   'P 1'
#
loop_
_entity.id
_entity.type
_entity.pdbx_description
1 polymer ?
#
loop_
_entity_poly.entity_id
_entity_poly.type
_entity_poly.pdbx_seq_one_letter_code
_entity_poly.pdbx_strand_id
1 'polypeptide(L)'
;MKKFSSLAIAALLLIVGFAADASSEDNLGLPAYHMIANVPWHQQMNGLFCGEGVLEEVYDYYGPDINQKAIADAARSSSAGTWSFDMVRAGHFSNMSSAQGRFFPHDSPESGYPERALGYASFPYSSDKFWLADLKSLIAADTPVILLMTFEPNGGGGHYRTAIGYDDSMGIIYFSDPWGRDQKHQTNKTGITAWTYEELQSGWNYTAEGESHPYWGMVMMPWSVNVKISGPLKPGSNAIVTADIAYHCPPPFNASMYPAKDAVAMIILPEGISLDSGSTNVFLGKILAGSDAKSAWKVRIDEPVSGKTIMVRAQGKVSGQVPEAHWTGVSVSYPPYIYTDAIGGNGSVLL
;
A
#
# COMPACT_ATOMS: atom_id res chain seq x y z
N MET A 1 -14.06 -7.44 -82.74
CA MET A 1 -13.31 -6.59 -81.80
C MET A 1 -13.97 -6.68 -80.44
N LYS A 2 -13.21 -7.12 -79.42
CA LYS A 2 -13.27 -6.83 -77.96
C LYS A 2 -14.66 -6.68 -77.29
N LYS A 3 -14.96 -7.20 -76.11
CA LYS A 3 -14.42 -8.20 -75.17
C LYS A 3 -15.29 -8.05 -73.89
N PHE A 4 -15.50 -9.15 -73.18
CA PHE A 4 -15.81 -9.26 -71.73
C PHE A 4 -17.20 -8.91 -71.17
N SER A 5 -17.91 -9.99 -70.88
CA SER A 5 -18.62 -10.32 -69.62
C SER A 5 -18.15 -9.58 -68.37
N SER A 6 -19.10 -9.20 -67.49
CA SER A 6 -18.89 -9.12 -66.03
C SER A 6 -20.23 -9.10 -65.28
N LEU A 7 -20.39 -10.10 -64.41
CA LEU A 7 -21.36 -10.22 -63.34
C LEU A 7 -21.31 -8.98 -62.42
N ALA A 8 -22.46 -8.40 -62.08
CA ALA A 8 -22.57 -7.46 -60.97
C ALA A 8 -22.78 -8.26 -59.67
N ILE A 9 -21.73 -8.36 -58.85
CA ILE A 9 -21.81 -8.85 -57.48
C ILE A 9 -22.22 -7.66 -56.61
N ALA A 10 -23.37 -7.75 -55.95
CA ALA A 10 -23.78 -6.83 -54.91
C ALA A 10 -22.96 -7.10 -53.65
N ALA A 11 -22.04 -6.19 -53.31
CA ALA A 11 -21.36 -6.18 -52.03
C ALA A 11 -22.24 -5.48 -50.99
N LEU A 12 -22.79 -6.26 -50.07
CA LEU A 12 -23.51 -5.78 -48.89
C LEU A 12 -22.46 -5.25 -47.88
N LEU A 13 -22.27 -3.93 -47.85
CA LEU A 13 -21.48 -3.26 -46.83
C LEU A 13 -22.27 -3.23 -45.52
N LEU A 14 -21.98 -4.19 -44.64
CA LEU A 14 -22.35 -4.15 -43.22
C LEU A 14 -21.54 -3.04 -42.55
N ILE A 15 -22.17 -1.88 -42.35
CA ILE A 15 -21.69 -0.88 -41.40
C ILE A 15 -21.96 -1.46 -40.01
N VAL A 16 -20.96 -2.14 -39.45
CA VAL A 16 -20.93 -2.42 -38.01
C VAL A 16 -20.65 -1.08 -37.34
N GLY A 17 -21.71 -0.44 -36.85
CA GLY A 17 -21.56 0.68 -35.93
C GLY A 17 -20.89 0.14 -34.67
N PHE A 18 -19.61 0.49 -34.48
CA PHE A 18 -19.01 0.45 -33.15
C PHE A 18 -19.74 1.49 -32.32
N ALA A 19 -20.77 1.06 -31.59
CA ALA A 19 -21.14 1.76 -30.37
C ALA A 19 -19.88 1.74 -29.51
N ALA A 20 -19.36 2.92 -29.21
CA ALA A 20 -18.35 3.05 -28.17
C ALA A 20 -18.94 2.41 -26.92
N ASP A 21 -18.31 1.35 -26.44
CA ASP A 21 -18.49 0.89 -25.07
C ASP A 21 -18.03 2.04 -24.18
N ALA A 22 -18.97 2.92 -23.83
CA ALA A 22 -18.93 3.59 -22.55
C ALA A 22 -19.06 2.47 -21.52
N SER A 23 -17.91 1.93 -21.10
CA SER A 23 -17.85 1.05 -19.93
C SER A 23 -18.51 1.81 -18.79
N SER A 24 -19.68 1.34 -18.39
CA SER A 24 -20.48 1.89 -17.31
C SER A 24 -19.64 1.92 -16.02
N GLU A 25 -19.16 3.10 -15.66
CA GLU A 25 -18.70 3.40 -14.29
C GLU A 25 -19.85 3.36 -13.27
N ASP A 26 -21.10 3.23 -13.74
CA ASP A 26 -22.27 3.10 -12.90
C ASP A 26 -22.42 1.67 -12.37
N ASN A 27 -22.22 1.57 -11.05
CA ASN A 27 -22.73 0.54 -10.13
C ASN A 27 -21.72 -0.51 -9.62
N LEU A 28 -20.59 -0.05 -9.07
CA LEU A 28 -19.76 -0.83 -8.15
C LEU A 28 -20.45 -1.14 -6.81
N GLY A 29 -21.69 -0.69 -6.60
CA GLY A 29 -22.43 -0.87 -5.35
C GLY A 29 -21.80 -0.16 -4.15
N LEU A 30 -20.91 0.80 -4.39
CA LEU A 30 -20.24 1.57 -3.35
C LEU A 30 -21.23 2.47 -2.60
N PRO A 31 -20.99 2.76 -1.32
CA PRO A 31 -21.78 3.77 -0.60
C PRO A 31 -21.59 5.14 -1.26
N ALA A 32 -22.61 6.01 -1.25
CA ALA A 32 -22.50 7.36 -1.81
C ALA A 32 -21.54 8.28 -1.02
N TYR A 33 -21.16 7.87 0.19
CA TYR A 33 -20.21 8.54 1.04
C TYR A 33 -19.45 7.49 1.84
N HIS A 34 -18.13 7.64 1.93
CA HIS A 34 -17.31 6.87 2.85
C HIS A 34 -16.16 7.73 3.38
N MET A 35 -15.84 7.56 4.66
CA MET A 35 -14.66 8.14 5.29
C MET A 35 -13.99 7.03 6.10
N ILE A 36 -12.73 6.77 5.83
CA ILE A 36 -11.94 5.82 6.60
C ILE A 36 -11.83 6.35 8.03
N ALA A 37 -12.26 5.55 8.99
CA ALA A 37 -12.23 5.95 10.38
C ALA A 37 -10.79 5.91 10.92
N ASN A 38 -10.46 6.88 11.77
CA ASN A 38 -9.22 6.90 12.57
C ASN A 38 -7.91 6.85 11.76
N VAL A 39 -7.87 7.38 10.54
CA VAL A 39 -6.58 7.68 9.90
C VAL A 39 -5.90 8.79 10.72
N PRO A 40 -4.72 8.52 11.32
CA PRO A 40 -4.01 9.52 12.11
C PRO A 40 -3.50 10.62 11.18
N TRP A 41 -3.44 11.84 11.71
CA TRP A 41 -2.85 12.97 11.00
C TRP A 41 -1.50 13.31 11.59
N HIS A 42 -0.49 13.37 10.73
CA HIS A 42 0.88 13.73 11.10
C HIS A 42 1.34 14.93 10.30
N GLN A 43 1.76 15.98 11.01
CA GLN A 43 2.25 17.18 10.34
C GLN A 43 3.66 16.93 9.80
N GLN A 44 3.90 17.24 8.52
CA GLN A 44 5.24 17.17 7.92
C GLN A 44 6.23 18.05 8.70
N MET A 45 7.41 17.52 9.00
CA MET A 45 8.41 18.20 9.82
C MET A 45 8.92 19.53 9.21
N ASN A 46 8.92 19.63 7.89
CA ASN A 46 9.36 20.81 7.15
C ASN A 46 8.66 20.86 5.78
N GLY A 47 8.87 21.95 5.02
CA GLY A 47 8.19 22.20 3.74
C GLY A 47 8.48 21.21 2.60
N LEU A 48 9.33 20.21 2.81
CA LEU A 48 9.70 19.21 1.80
C LEU A 48 9.15 17.82 2.12
N PHE A 49 8.65 17.62 3.35
CA PHE A 49 8.40 16.30 3.93
C PHE A 49 6.98 15.78 3.74
N CYS A 50 6.35 16.17 2.62
CA CYS A 50 5.01 15.70 2.33
C CYS A 50 4.97 14.18 2.14
N GLY A 51 6.03 13.58 1.56
CA GLY A 51 6.15 12.13 1.40
C GLY A 51 6.29 11.39 2.73
N GLU A 52 7.12 11.89 3.62
CA GLU A 52 7.33 11.31 4.95
C GLU A 52 6.09 11.44 5.82
N GLY A 53 5.42 12.60 5.78
CA GLY A 53 4.18 12.82 6.51
C GLY A 53 3.10 11.81 6.12
N VAL A 54 2.82 11.65 4.82
CA VAL A 54 1.81 10.65 4.38
C VAL A 54 2.23 9.21 4.66
N LEU A 55 3.54 8.89 4.64
CA LEU A 55 4.02 7.56 5.01
C LEU A 55 3.80 7.29 6.50
N GLU A 56 4.10 8.26 7.38
CA GLU A 56 3.86 8.18 8.82
C GLU A 56 2.36 7.99 9.12
N GLU A 57 1.47 8.74 8.45
CA GLU A 57 0.01 8.55 8.52
C GLU A 57 -0.42 7.11 8.23
N VAL A 58 0.07 6.51 7.13
CA VAL A 58 -0.31 5.15 6.75
C VAL A 58 0.39 4.09 7.61
N TYR A 59 1.60 4.36 8.12
CA TYR A 59 2.27 3.49 9.08
C TYR A 59 1.50 3.40 10.40
N ASP A 60 1.11 4.54 10.96
CA ASP A 60 0.39 4.63 12.23
C ASP A 60 -1.07 4.12 12.09
N TYR A 61 -1.68 4.25 10.91
CA TYR A 61 -2.98 3.63 10.62
C TYR A 61 -2.95 2.09 10.75
N TYR A 62 -1.90 1.43 10.26
CA TYR A 62 -1.79 -0.03 10.26
C TYR A 62 -0.94 -0.61 11.39
N GLY A 63 -0.20 0.20 12.13
CA GLY A 63 0.88 -0.25 12.99
C GLY A 63 1.43 0.85 13.87
N PRO A 64 2.74 0.92 14.08
CA PRO A 64 3.34 1.94 14.92
C PRO A 64 3.50 3.26 14.16
N ASP A 65 3.47 4.36 14.91
CA ASP A 65 4.02 5.66 14.53
C ASP A 65 5.53 5.52 14.24
N ILE A 66 5.95 5.83 13.01
CA ILE A 66 7.34 5.72 12.56
C ILE A 66 7.87 7.12 12.27
N ASN A 67 8.93 7.50 12.98
CA ASN A 67 9.50 8.84 12.91
C ASN A 67 9.86 9.26 11.48
N GLN A 68 9.33 10.41 11.03
CA GLN A 68 9.62 10.97 9.69
C GLN A 68 11.12 11.09 9.36
N LYS A 69 12.03 11.24 10.33
CA LYS A 69 13.48 11.26 10.05
C LYS A 69 14.00 9.91 9.57
N ALA A 70 13.53 8.83 10.20
CA ALA A 70 13.86 7.47 9.80
C ALA A 70 13.28 7.18 8.41
N ILE A 71 12.05 7.64 8.15
CA ILE A 71 11.40 7.55 6.84
C ILE A 71 12.20 8.31 5.77
N ALA A 72 12.61 9.55 6.05
CA ALA A 72 13.38 10.37 5.11
C ALA A 72 14.65 9.67 4.64
N ASP A 73 15.38 9.01 5.55
CA ASP A 73 16.60 8.30 5.19
C ASP A 73 16.31 6.95 4.50
N ALA A 74 15.26 6.23 4.87
CA ALA A 74 14.83 5.02 4.16
C ALA A 74 14.36 5.34 2.72
N ALA A 75 13.68 6.47 2.53
CA ALA A 75 13.16 6.99 1.27
C ALA A 75 14.16 7.88 0.50
N ARG A 76 15.43 7.94 0.93
CA ARG A 76 16.47 8.75 0.27
C ARG A 76 16.02 10.18 -0.04
N SER A 77 15.30 10.80 0.88
CA SER A 77 14.77 12.14 0.68
C SER A 77 15.90 13.18 0.61
N SER A 78 15.61 14.29 -0.05
CA SER A 78 16.55 15.38 -0.26
C SER A 78 15.93 16.75 0.05
N SER A 79 16.71 17.81 -0.14
CA SER A 79 16.23 19.19 -0.05
C SER A 79 15.19 19.57 -1.10
N ALA A 80 14.79 18.65 -1.98
CA ALA A 80 13.75 18.85 -3.00
C ALA A 80 12.58 17.85 -2.85
N GLY A 81 12.55 17.03 -1.79
CA GLY A 81 11.49 16.07 -1.50
C GLY A 81 11.88 14.62 -1.77
N THR A 82 10.89 13.79 -2.07
CA THR A 82 10.99 12.32 -2.14
C THR A 82 10.44 11.78 -3.45
N TRP A 83 11.18 10.89 -4.10
CA TRP A 83 10.77 10.27 -5.35
C TRP A 83 9.72 9.17 -5.13
N SER A 84 8.81 8.98 -6.09
CA SER A 84 7.74 7.97 -6.03
C SER A 84 8.29 6.54 -5.85
N PHE A 85 9.38 6.20 -6.54
CA PHE A 85 10.06 4.92 -6.39
C PHE A 85 10.58 4.70 -4.97
N ASP A 86 11.02 5.78 -4.32
CA ASP A 86 11.52 5.73 -2.96
C ASP A 86 10.42 5.63 -1.91
N MET A 87 9.23 6.17 -2.19
CA MET A 87 8.04 5.97 -1.36
C MET A 87 7.68 4.48 -1.27
N VAL A 88 7.68 3.77 -2.40
CA VAL A 88 7.43 2.32 -2.45
C VAL A 88 8.52 1.54 -1.73
N ARG A 89 9.78 1.94 -1.93
CA ARG A 89 10.95 1.35 -1.26
C ARG A 89 10.87 1.52 0.26
N ALA A 90 10.47 2.69 0.75
CA ALA A 90 10.30 2.97 2.17
C ALA A 90 9.20 2.07 2.76
N GLY A 91 8.09 1.87 2.04
CA GLY A 91 7.05 0.92 2.43
C GLY A 91 7.58 -0.52 2.58
N HIS A 92 8.45 -0.97 1.68
CA HIS A 92 9.11 -2.29 1.79
C HIS A 92 10.20 -2.39 2.87
N PHE A 93 10.71 -1.28 3.41
CA PHE A 93 11.89 -1.26 4.26
C PHE A 93 11.73 -2.16 5.51
N SER A 94 12.70 -3.04 5.72
CA SER A 94 12.67 -4.07 6.76
C SER A 94 14.04 -4.26 7.40
N ASN A 95 14.11 -5.10 8.43
CA ASN A 95 15.34 -5.46 9.12
C ASN A 95 16.41 -6.14 8.24
N MET A 96 16.09 -6.47 6.99
CA MET A 96 17.04 -7.00 6.01
C MET A 96 17.88 -5.92 5.33
N SER A 97 17.53 -4.63 5.49
CA SER A 97 18.16 -3.51 4.80
C SER A 97 18.58 -2.39 5.74
N SER A 98 19.61 -1.65 5.34
CA SER A 98 19.95 -0.35 5.91
C SER A 98 19.46 0.80 5.03
N ALA A 99 19.13 1.93 5.64
CA ALA A 99 18.79 3.14 4.94
C ALA A 99 19.96 3.61 4.06
N GLN A 100 19.63 4.17 2.89
CA GLN A 100 20.61 4.67 1.91
C GLN A 100 20.59 6.21 1.81
N GLY A 101 19.59 6.84 2.42
CA GLY A 101 19.48 8.29 2.58
C GLY A 101 20.47 8.83 3.60
N ARG A 102 20.69 10.15 3.56
CA ARG A 102 21.62 10.85 4.45
C ARG A 102 21.09 12.22 4.87
N PHE A 103 19.77 12.39 4.89
CA PHE A 103 19.14 13.63 5.32
C PHE A 103 19.28 13.81 6.83
N PHE A 104 19.12 12.73 7.60
CA PHE A 104 19.38 12.69 9.04
C PHE A 104 20.33 11.55 9.41
N PRO A 105 21.64 11.68 9.12
CA PRO A 105 22.59 10.57 9.25
C PRO A 105 22.73 10.02 10.68
N HIS A 106 22.29 10.76 11.71
CA HIS A 106 22.30 10.31 13.10
C HIS A 106 21.03 9.55 13.51
N ASP A 107 19.95 9.67 12.74
CA ASP A 107 18.66 9.02 12.95
C ASP A 107 18.42 7.93 11.87
N SER A 108 19.43 7.65 11.04
CA SER A 108 19.37 6.71 9.90
C SER A 108 19.29 5.25 10.37
N PRO A 109 18.23 4.50 10.01
CA PRO A 109 18.11 3.12 10.47
C PRO A 109 19.06 2.15 9.75
N GLU A 110 19.77 1.30 10.51
CA GLU A 110 20.71 0.32 9.96
C GLU A 110 20.07 -1.05 9.65
N SER A 111 18.89 -1.34 10.21
CA SER A 111 18.21 -2.63 10.07
C SER A 111 16.69 -2.46 10.24
N GLY A 112 16.05 -1.90 9.21
CA GLY A 112 14.61 -1.61 9.24
C GLY A 112 14.25 -0.46 10.18
N TYR A 113 12.97 -0.12 10.27
CA TYR A 113 12.51 0.89 11.23
C TYR A 113 12.62 0.36 12.67
N PRO A 114 13.08 1.17 13.64
CA PRO A 114 13.18 0.76 15.04
C PRO A 114 11.88 0.20 15.61
N GLU A 115 10.75 0.79 15.22
CA GLU A 115 9.41 0.45 15.69
C GLU A 115 8.84 -0.78 14.96
N ARG A 116 9.36 -1.11 13.78
CA ARG A 116 8.83 -2.17 12.93
C ARG A 116 9.91 -2.89 12.10
N ALA A 117 10.15 -4.15 12.46
CA ALA A 117 11.13 -4.99 11.79
C ALA A 117 10.72 -5.48 10.37
N LEU A 118 9.43 -5.54 10.06
CA LEU A 118 8.92 -5.98 8.75
C LEU A 118 8.45 -4.79 7.92
N GLY A 119 8.74 -4.81 6.63
CA GLY A 119 8.10 -3.92 5.68
C GLY A 119 6.61 -4.24 5.49
N TYR A 120 5.95 -3.38 4.73
CA TYR A 120 4.56 -3.50 4.29
C TYR A 120 4.51 -3.91 2.83
N ALA A 121 3.45 -4.60 2.43
CA ALA A 121 3.12 -4.77 1.02
C ALA A 121 2.85 -3.40 0.40
N SER A 122 3.67 -2.97 -0.56
CA SER A 122 3.62 -1.63 -1.13
C SER A 122 3.57 -1.68 -2.64
N PHE A 123 2.54 -1.08 -3.25
CA PHE A 123 2.33 -1.13 -4.68
C PHE A 123 2.07 0.26 -5.24
N PRO A 124 2.85 0.71 -6.24
CA PRO A 124 2.53 1.90 -7.00
C PRO A 124 1.59 1.56 -8.16
N TYR A 125 0.82 2.56 -8.60
CA TYR A 125 0.06 2.52 -9.84
C TYR A 125 0.01 3.93 -10.43
N SER A 126 0.22 4.01 -11.75
CA SER A 126 0.04 5.22 -12.54
C SER A 126 -0.68 4.85 -13.83
N SER A 127 -1.39 5.80 -14.43
CA SER A 127 -2.28 5.55 -15.56
C SER A 127 -2.44 6.81 -16.39
N ASP A 128 -2.70 6.68 -17.69
CA ASP A 128 -3.11 7.82 -18.53
C ASP A 128 -4.59 8.20 -18.31
N LYS A 129 -5.34 7.35 -17.59
CA LYS A 129 -6.76 7.54 -17.30
C LYS A 129 -6.95 7.89 -15.83
N PHE A 130 -7.77 8.90 -15.57
CA PHE A 130 -8.24 9.21 -14.23
C PHE A 130 -9.04 8.02 -13.69
N TRP A 131 -8.60 7.44 -12.57
CA TRP A 131 -9.14 6.19 -12.02
C TRP A 131 -9.96 6.43 -10.73
N LEU A 132 -10.90 7.36 -10.77
CA LEU A 132 -11.69 7.73 -9.59
C LEU A 132 -12.50 6.56 -9.01
N ALA A 133 -13.07 5.71 -9.85
CA ALA A 133 -13.88 4.57 -9.41
C ALA A 133 -13.05 3.54 -8.60
N ASP A 134 -11.83 3.25 -9.06
CA ASP A 134 -10.90 2.38 -8.34
C ASP A 134 -10.43 3.03 -7.03
N LEU A 135 -10.15 4.35 -7.04
CA LEU A 135 -9.80 5.10 -5.82
C LEU A 135 -10.91 5.02 -4.76
N LYS A 136 -12.17 5.23 -5.16
CA LYS A 136 -13.32 5.11 -4.26
C LYS A 136 -13.49 3.69 -3.73
N SER A 137 -13.23 2.67 -4.56
CA SER A 137 -13.30 1.27 -4.14
C SER A 137 -12.27 0.94 -3.06
N LEU A 138 -11.04 1.46 -3.19
CA LEU A 138 -10.00 1.32 -2.17
C LEU A 138 -10.40 2.02 -0.86
N ILE A 139 -10.90 3.24 -0.95
CA ILE A 139 -11.34 4.01 0.21
C ILE A 139 -12.51 3.32 0.92
N ALA A 140 -13.51 2.83 0.17
CA ALA A 140 -14.65 2.09 0.71
C ALA A 140 -14.26 0.74 1.34
N ALA A 141 -13.07 0.22 1.02
CA ALA A 141 -12.47 -0.96 1.64
C ALA A 141 -11.51 -0.59 2.78
N ASP A 142 -11.61 0.62 3.34
CA ASP A 142 -10.78 1.13 4.44
C ASP A 142 -9.28 1.06 4.16
N THR A 143 -8.90 1.29 2.90
CA THR A 143 -7.51 1.35 2.43
C THR A 143 -7.13 2.79 2.08
N PRO A 144 -6.33 3.48 2.91
CA PRO A 144 -5.79 4.79 2.57
C PRO A 144 -4.91 4.72 1.33
N VAL A 145 -4.99 5.73 0.46
CA VAL A 145 -4.23 5.76 -0.80
C VAL A 145 -3.38 7.02 -0.84
N ILE A 146 -2.07 6.86 -0.93
CA ILE A 146 -1.15 8.00 -1.07
C ILE A 146 -1.15 8.42 -2.54
N LEU A 147 -1.42 9.69 -2.82
CA LEU A 147 -1.43 10.27 -4.16
C LEU A 147 -0.26 11.24 -4.30
N LEU A 148 0.36 11.26 -5.47
CA LEU A 148 1.29 12.32 -5.87
C LEU A 148 0.61 13.23 -6.87
N MET A 149 0.41 14.49 -6.48
CA MET A 149 -0.36 15.46 -7.24
C MET A 149 0.29 16.85 -7.15
N THR A 150 -0.22 17.84 -7.86
CA THR A 150 0.22 19.23 -7.64
C THR A 150 -0.32 19.77 -6.32
N PHE A 151 0.43 20.72 -5.73
CA PHE A 151 0.01 21.36 -4.49
C PHE A 151 -1.36 22.07 -4.63
N GLU A 152 -1.63 22.72 -5.76
CA GLU A 152 -2.94 23.30 -6.08
C GLU A 152 -3.59 22.56 -7.26
N PRO A 153 -4.92 22.63 -7.44
CA PRO A 153 -5.60 21.94 -8.55
C PRO A 153 -5.08 22.31 -9.95
N ASN A 154 -4.58 23.53 -10.13
CA ASN A 154 -4.17 24.06 -11.44
C ASN A 154 -2.65 24.25 -11.56
N GLY A 155 -1.86 23.62 -10.66
CA GLY A 155 -0.40 23.65 -10.73
C GLY A 155 0.30 23.76 -9.37
N GLY A 156 1.60 24.06 -9.44
CA GLY A 156 2.48 24.08 -8.26
C GLY A 156 3.48 22.93 -8.27
N GLY A 157 4.28 22.85 -7.21
CA GLY A 157 5.19 21.71 -7.00
C GLY A 157 4.42 20.42 -6.73
N GLY A 158 5.08 19.28 -6.94
CA GLY A 158 4.55 17.99 -6.52
C GLY A 158 4.36 17.96 -5.00
N HIS A 159 3.27 17.35 -4.55
CA HIS A 159 2.86 17.24 -3.16
C HIS A 159 2.15 15.90 -2.95
N TYR A 160 2.55 15.18 -1.91
CA TYR A 160 1.87 13.95 -1.53
C TYR A 160 0.71 14.22 -0.57
N ARG A 161 -0.41 13.51 -0.77
CA ARG A 161 -1.57 13.52 0.13
C ARG A 161 -2.12 12.11 0.31
N THR A 162 -2.75 11.83 1.44
CA THR A 162 -3.44 10.55 1.66
C THR A 162 -4.92 10.72 1.40
N ALA A 163 -5.48 10.07 0.39
CA ALA A 163 -6.92 10.01 0.16
C ALA A 163 -7.59 9.07 1.17
N ILE A 164 -8.59 9.59 1.88
CA ILE A 164 -9.22 8.92 3.05
C ILE A 164 -10.74 8.94 3.02
N GLY A 165 -11.36 9.59 2.05
CA GLY A 165 -12.81 9.65 1.98
C GLY A 165 -13.33 10.23 0.68
N TYR A 166 -14.62 10.07 0.43
CA TYR A 166 -15.34 10.74 -0.66
C TYR A 166 -16.80 10.99 -0.28
N ASP A 167 -17.42 11.98 -0.93
CA ASP A 167 -18.85 12.26 -0.88
C ASP A 167 -19.37 12.54 -2.29
N ASP A 168 -20.15 11.61 -2.85
CA ASP A 168 -20.73 11.73 -4.19
C ASP A 168 -21.83 12.78 -4.26
N SER A 169 -22.53 13.03 -3.15
CA SER A 169 -23.58 14.05 -3.11
C SER A 169 -23.02 15.46 -3.19
N MET A 170 -21.78 15.64 -2.71
CA MET A 170 -21.03 16.88 -2.78
C MET A 170 -20.03 16.92 -3.95
N GLY A 171 -19.74 15.78 -4.57
CA GLY A 171 -18.74 15.67 -5.65
C GLY A 171 -17.31 15.92 -5.18
N ILE A 172 -16.97 15.49 -3.95
CA ILE A 172 -15.67 15.76 -3.32
C ILE A 172 -14.93 14.50 -2.88
N ILE A 173 -13.61 14.61 -2.83
CA ILE A 173 -12.66 13.68 -2.21
C ILE A 173 -12.08 14.36 -0.95
N TYR A 174 -11.84 13.57 0.09
CA TYR A 174 -11.18 14.02 1.31
C TYR A 174 -9.77 13.47 1.39
N PHE A 175 -8.84 14.34 1.78
CA PHE A 175 -7.45 13.99 2.03
C PHE A 175 -7.06 14.28 3.47
N SER A 176 -6.18 13.44 4.02
CA SER A 176 -5.25 13.87 5.07
C SER A 176 -4.05 14.54 4.38
N ASP A 177 -3.84 15.83 4.66
CA ASP A 177 -2.73 16.61 4.10
C ASP A 177 -1.70 16.89 5.21
N PRO A 178 -0.49 16.32 5.13
CA PRO A 178 0.51 16.48 6.19
C PRO A 178 1.03 17.92 6.31
N TRP A 179 0.82 18.80 5.33
CA TRP A 179 1.19 20.21 5.51
C TRP A 179 0.30 20.89 6.56
N GLY A 180 -0.95 20.48 6.67
CA GLY A 180 -1.93 21.15 7.52
C GLY A 180 -2.30 22.56 7.03
N ARG A 181 -1.93 22.91 5.79
CA ARG A 181 -2.20 24.19 5.15
C ARG A 181 -2.40 23.99 3.65
N ASP A 182 -3.65 23.95 3.22
CA ASP A 182 -4.02 24.25 1.85
C ASP A 182 -4.34 25.75 1.76
N GLN A 183 -3.74 26.47 0.80
CA GLN A 183 -3.89 27.93 0.70
C GLN A 183 -5.28 28.35 0.23
N LYS A 184 -6.02 27.44 -0.42
CA LYS A 184 -7.34 27.69 -1.00
C LYS A 184 -8.43 26.89 -0.30
N HIS A 185 -8.08 25.79 0.36
CA HIS A 185 -9.01 24.99 1.15
C HIS A 185 -8.68 25.09 2.65
N GLN A 186 -9.70 25.22 3.49
CA GLN A 186 -9.46 25.20 4.93
C GLN A 186 -9.06 23.79 5.35
N THR A 187 -7.79 23.61 5.72
CA THR A 187 -7.39 22.42 6.48
C THR A 187 -7.95 22.55 7.89
N ASN A 188 -8.77 21.58 8.30
CA ASN A 188 -9.29 21.58 9.66
C ASN A 188 -8.17 21.26 10.67
N LYS A 189 -8.48 21.27 11.97
CA LYS A 189 -7.49 20.97 13.03
C LYS A 189 -6.97 19.52 13.01
N THR A 190 -7.52 18.65 12.16
CA THR A 190 -7.13 17.26 11.99
C THR A 190 -6.47 17.00 10.64
N GLY A 191 -5.98 18.04 9.95
CA GLY A 191 -5.27 17.86 8.68
C GLY A 191 -6.13 17.59 7.46
N ILE A 192 -7.46 17.52 7.63
CA ILE A 192 -8.36 17.13 6.54
C ILE A 192 -8.59 18.33 5.63
N THR A 193 -8.40 18.11 4.33
CA THR A 193 -8.79 19.01 3.24
C THR A 193 -9.70 18.27 2.27
N ALA A 194 -10.53 19.00 1.53
CA ALA A 194 -11.47 18.41 0.57
C ALA A 194 -11.38 19.15 -0.76
N TRP A 195 -11.27 18.40 -1.84
CA TRP A 195 -11.28 18.92 -3.21
C TRP A 195 -12.47 18.35 -3.96
N THR A 196 -12.99 19.11 -4.92
CA THR A 196 -13.93 18.55 -5.91
C THR A 196 -13.27 17.47 -6.75
N TYR A 197 -14.04 16.57 -7.36
CA TYR A 197 -13.49 15.58 -8.29
C TYR A 197 -12.81 16.22 -9.50
N GLU A 198 -13.29 17.38 -9.95
CA GLU A 198 -12.67 18.16 -11.03
C GLU A 198 -11.29 18.70 -10.61
N GLU A 199 -11.19 19.22 -9.39
CA GLU A 199 -9.91 19.68 -8.82
C GLU A 199 -8.93 18.53 -8.61
N LEU A 200 -9.40 17.39 -8.09
CA LEU A 200 -8.61 16.17 -7.97
C LEU A 200 -8.09 15.75 -9.35
N GLN A 201 -8.97 15.66 -10.35
CA GLN A 201 -8.57 15.24 -11.69
C GLN A 201 -7.51 16.19 -12.27
N SER A 202 -7.70 17.50 -12.14
CA SER A 202 -6.76 18.49 -12.65
C SER A 202 -5.40 18.39 -11.94
N GLY A 203 -5.38 18.38 -10.60
CA GLY A 203 -4.12 18.38 -9.86
C GLY A 203 -3.40 17.02 -9.85
N TRP A 204 -4.15 15.93 -9.90
CA TRP A 204 -3.60 14.57 -9.94
C TRP A 204 -3.17 14.13 -11.34
N ASN A 205 -3.53 14.90 -12.38
CA ASN A 205 -2.94 14.79 -13.71
C ASN A 205 -1.50 15.34 -13.73
N TYR A 206 -0.70 14.88 -12.78
CA TYR A 206 0.69 15.24 -12.55
C TYR A 206 1.56 14.02 -12.84
N THR A 207 2.54 14.19 -13.72
CA THR A 207 3.55 13.15 -14.00
C THR A 207 4.82 13.51 -13.26
N ALA A 208 5.16 12.70 -12.26
CA ALA A 208 6.38 12.87 -11.50
C ALA A 208 7.63 12.56 -12.34
N GLU A 209 8.76 13.08 -11.90
CA GLU A 209 10.04 12.75 -12.52
C GLU A 209 10.30 11.25 -12.45
N GLY A 210 10.61 10.63 -13.60
CA GLY A 210 10.82 9.20 -13.72
C GLY A 210 9.56 8.34 -13.90
N GLU A 211 8.36 8.91 -13.75
CA GLU A 211 7.10 8.22 -14.05
C GLU A 211 6.74 8.37 -15.54
N SER A 212 6.14 7.33 -16.13
CA SER A 212 5.70 7.36 -17.54
C SER A 212 4.26 7.84 -17.72
N HIS A 213 3.47 7.85 -16.65
CA HIS A 213 2.04 8.16 -16.67
C HIS A 213 1.66 9.07 -15.49
N PRO A 214 0.62 9.91 -15.65
CA PRO A 214 0.07 10.70 -14.55
C PRO A 214 -0.76 9.82 -13.58
N TYR A 215 -1.53 10.47 -12.69
CA TYR A 215 -2.41 9.82 -11.72
C TYR A 215 -1.70 8.77 -10.87
N TRP A 216 -0.48 9.10 -10.41
CA TRP A 216 0.30 8.20 -9.56
C TRP A 216 -0.33 8.10 -8.18
N GLY A 217 -0.56 6.87 -7.73
CA GLY A 217 -0.93 6.56 -6.35
C GLY A 217 -0.24 5.30 -5.87
N MET A 218 -0.18 5.13 -4.56
CA MET A 218 0.29 3.89 -3.94
C MET A 218 -0.59 3.48 -2.77
N VAL A 219 -0.65 2.17 -2.55
CA VAL A 219 -1.15 1.58 -1.32
C VAL A 219 -0.02 0.91 -0.56
N MET A 220 -0.15 0.91 0.76
CA MET A 220 0.77 0.26 1.67
C MET A 220 -0.04 -0.44 2.77
N MET A 221 0.13 -1.75 2.94
CA MET A 221 -0.65 -2.52 3.92
C MET A 221 0.11 -3.75 4.44
N PRO A 222 -0.15 -4.20 5.69
CA PRO A 222 0.45 -5.43 6.20
C PRO A 222 -0.24 -6.64 5.57
N TRP A 223 0.36 -7.82 5.69
CA TRP A 223 -0.37 -9.06 5.42
C TRP A 223 -1.46 -9.25 6.50
N SER A 224 -2.63 -9.73 6.11
CA SER A 224 -3.62 -10.16 7.10
C SER A 224 -3.30 -11.58 7.56
N VAL A 225 -3.31 -11.78 8.88
CA VAL A 225 -3.12 -13.10 9.49
C VAL A 225 -4.29 -13.34 10.44
N ASN A 226 -5.22 -14.21 10.06
CA ASN A 226 -6.37 -14.56 10.89
C ASN A 226 -6.08 -15.88 11.61
N VAL A 227 -5.89 -15.80 12.93
CA VAL A 227 -5.55 -16.94 13.77
C VAL A 227 -6.81 -17.51 14.42
N LYS A 228 -6.99 -18.82 14.31
CA LYS A 228 -8.09 -19.55 14.94
C LYS A 228 -7.55 -20.72 15.73
N ILE A 229 -8.22 -21.06 16.82
CA ILE A 229 -7.95 -22.28 17.58
C ILE A 229 -9.20 -23.15 17.62
N SER A 230 -9.02 -24.46 17.52
CA SER A 230 -10.10 -25.45 17.61
C SER A 230 -9.68 -26.64 18.47
N GLY A 231 -10.65 -27.19 19.21
CA GLY A 231 -10.43 -28.29 20.15
C GLY A 231 -10.51 -27.86 21.62
N PRO A 232 -10.35 -28.81 22.54
CA PRO A 232 -10.40 -28.55 23.97
C PRO A 232 -9.20 -27.71 24.46
N LEU A 233 -9.48 -26.76 25.36
CA LEU A 233 -8.50 -25.88 26.00
C LEU A 233 -8.25 -26.25 27.47
N LYS A 234 -8.28 -27.55 27.78
CA LYS A 234 -8.09 -28.06 29.15
C LYS A 234 -6.67 -28.63 29.29
N PRO A 235 -6.03 -28.52 30.47
CA PRO A 235 -4.75 -29.16 30.70
C PRO A 235 -4.75 -30.65 30.30
N GLY A 236 -3.71 -31.08 29.61
CA GLY A 236 -3.54 -32.42 29.06
C GLY A 236 -4.20 -32.68 27.70
N SER A 237 -4.96 -31.72 27.15
CA SER A 237 -5.62 -31.89 25.84
C SER A 237 -4.82 -31.32 24.67
N ASN A 238 -5.19 -31.74 23.46
CA ASN A 238 -4.61 -31.23 22.21
C ASN A 238 -5.62 -30.33 21.49
N ALA A 239 -5.12 -29.25 20.90
CA ALA A 239 -5.87 -28.33 20.05
C ALA A 239 -5.12 -28.10 18.72
N ILE A 240 -5.82 -27.53 17.75
CA ILE A 240 -5.25 -27.15 16.46
C ILE A 240 -5.36 -25.64 16.32
N VAL A 241 -4.22 -24.99 16.12
CA VAL A 241 -4.12 -23.59 15.74
C VAL A 241 -3.97 -23.52 14.23
N THR A 242 -4.80 -22.72 13.56
CA THR A 242 -4.70 -22.45 12.12
C THR A 242 -4.52 -20.98 11.88
N ALA A 243 -3.76 -20.61 10.85
CA ALA A 243 -3.71 -19.24 10.35
C ALA A 243 -4.11 -19.21 8.87
N ASP A 244 -5.08 -18.36 8.55
CA ASP A 244 -5.39 -17.93 7.18
C ASP A 244 -4.58 -16.64 6.92
N ILE A 245 -3.71 -16.66 5.91
CA ILE A 245 -2.74 -15.58 5.62
C ILE A 245 -3.03 -15.01 4.24
N ALA A 246 -3.23 -13.70 4.14
CA ALA A 246 -3.49 -13.00 2.88
C ALA A 246 -2.39 -11.98 2.58
N TYR A 247 -1.78 -12.09 1.41
CA TYR A 247 -0.89 -11.07 0.85
C TYR A 247 -1.70 -10.21 -0.13
N HIS A 248 -2.26 -9.11 0.36
CA HIS A 248 -3.20 -8.28 -0.38
C HIS A 248 -2.56 -7.54 -1.57
N CYS A 249 -3.34 -7.38 -2.63
CA CYS A 249 -3.05 -6.50 -3.77
C CYS A 249 -4.38 -6.12 -4.42
N PRO A 250 -5.07 -5.11 -3.88
CA PRO A 250 -6.35 -4.68 -4.44
C PRO A 250 -6.14 -4.09 -5.85
N PRO A 251 -7.14 -4.15 -6.75
CA PRO A 251 -7.12 -3.36 -7.97
C PRO A 251 -6.98 -1.86 -7.65
N PRO A 252 -6.33 -1.06 -8.51
CA PRO A 252 -5.83 -1.41 -9.84
C PRO A 252 -4.37 -1.89 -9.84
N PHE A 253 -3.81 -2.19 -8.67
CA PHE A 253 -2.39 -2.52 -8.51
C PHE A 253 -2.02 -3.86 -9.17
N ASN A 254 -0.81 -3.93 -9.71
CA ASN A 254 -0.35 -5.11 -10.45
C ASN A 254 0.13 -6.21 -9.50
N ALA A 255 -0.69 -7.24 -9.32
CA ALA A 255 -0.39 -8.43 -8.50
C ALA A 255 0.84 -9.25 -8.94
N SER A 256 1.39 -8.99 -10.13
CA SER A 256 2.65 -9.59 -10.58
C SER A 256 3.89 -8.90 -10.00
N MET A 257 3.74 -7.68 -9.46
CA MET A 257 4.81 -6.96 -8.78
C MET A 257 5.12 -7.60 -7.43
N TYR A 258 6.39 -7.58 -7.05
CA TYR A 258 6.88 -7.97 -5.73
C TYR A 258 6.35 -9.33 -5.22
N PRO A 259 6.50 -10.44 -5.97
CA PRO A 259 6.12 -11.75 -5.46
C PRO A 259 6.95 -12.09 -4.21
N ALA A 260 6.29 -12.51 -3.14
CA ALA A 260 6.95 -12.86 -1.89
C ALA A 260 7.53 -14.27 -1.98
N LYS A 261 8.85 -14.39 -1.85
CA LYS A 261 9.61 -15.65 -1.84
C LYS A 261 9.98 -16.04 -0.41
N ASP A 262 10.37 -17.29 -0.22
CA ASP A 262 10.77 -17.85 1.08
C ASP A 262 9.75 -17.55 2.20
N ALA A 263 8.47 -17.53 1.85
CA ALA A 263 7.42 -17.14 2.78
C ALA A 263 7.31 -18.19 3.90
N VAL A 264 7.13 -17.70 5.12
CA VAL A 264 7.10 -18.51 6.34
C VAL A 264 6.04 -17.97 7.29
N ALA A 265 5.31 -18.87 7.94
CA ALA A 265 4.48 -18.56 9.10
C ALA A 265 5.14 -19.12 10.36
N MET A 266 5.23 -18.29 11.41
CA MET A 266 5.79 -18.63 12.70
C MET A 266 4.72 -18.49 13.78
N ILE A 267 4.45 -19.57 14.52
CA ILE A 267 3.61 -19.51 15.73
C ILE A 267 4.45 -19.13 16.95
N ILE A 268 3.90 -18.26 17.79
CA ILE A 268 4.44 -17.86 19.08
C ILE A 268 3.41 -18.27 20.12
N LEU A 269 3.81 -19.19 21.00
CA LEU A 269 2.95 -19.77 22.02
C LEU A 269 3.20 -19.10 23.37
N PRO A 270 2.14 -18.83 24.16
CA PRO A 270 2.30 -18.38 25.53
C PRO A 270 2.71 -19.54 26.45
N GLU A 271 3.13 -19.22 27.67
CA GLU A 271 3.37 -20.23 28.71
C GLU A 271 2.14 -21.13 28.91
N GLY A 272 2.35 -22.42 29.19
CA GLY A 272 1.28 -23.40 29.36
C GLY A 272 0.74 -23.99 28.05
N ILE A 273 1.31 -23.63 26.90
CA ILE A 273 1.03 -24.26 25.60
C ILE A 273 2.36 -24.64 24.94
N SER A 274 2.48 -25.90 24.55
CA SER A 274 3.61 -26.39 23.75
C SER A 274 3.15 -26.88 22.39
N LEU A 275 4.08 -26.99 21.44
CA LEU A 275 3.83 -27.79 20.24
C LEU A 275 3.71 -29.27 20.67
N ASP A 276 2.72 -29.97 20.11
CA ASP A 276 2.58 -31.43 20.29
C ASP A 276 3.64 -32.16 19.44
N SER A 277 3.94 -31.61 18.24
CA SER A 277 5.03 -32.05 17.36
C SER A 277 5.36 -30.99 16.31
N GLY A 278 6.48 -31.16 15.61
CA GLY A 278 6.88 -30.31 14.48
C GLY A 278 7.71 -29.09 14.87
N SER A 279 7.62 -28.04 14.05
CA SER A 279 8.37 -26.79 14.19
C SER A 279 7.40 -25.62 14.42
N THR A 280 7.88 -24.57 15.08
CA THR A 280 7.14 -23.31 15.17
C THR A 280 7.00 -22.63 13.80
N ASN A 281 7.89 -22.96 12.86
CA ASN A 281 7.90 -22.42 11.50
C ASN A 281 7.24 -23.39 10.50
N VAL A 282 6.35 -22.85 9.67
CA VAL A 282 5.76 -23.53 8.49
C VAL A 282 6.19 -22.78 7.24
N PHE A 283 6.86 -23.49 6.32
CA PHE A 283 7.25 -22.93 5.03
C PHE A 283 6.05 -22.85 4.09
N LEU A 284 5.77 -21.65 3.58
CA LEU A 284 4.67 -21.35 2.67
C LEU A 284 5.13 -21.24 1.20
N GLY A 285 6.45 -21.19 0.97
CA GLY A 285 7.00 -21.13 -0.38
C GLY A 285 6.90 -19.74 -1.01
N LYS A 286 6.38 -19.67 -2.24
CA LYS A 286 6.17 -18.41 -2.95
C LYS A 286 4.70 -18.02 -2.85
N ILE A 287 4.42 -16.80 -2.41
CA ILE A 287 3.08 -16.23 -2.38
C ILE A 287 3.04 -15.04 -3.35
N LEU A 288 2.11 -15.06 -4.30
CA LEU A 288 1.88 -13.93 -5.19
C LEU A 288 1.04 -12.87 -4.47
N ALA A 289 1.22 -11.61 -4.84
CA ALA A 289 0.35 -10.56 -4.34
C ALA A 289 -1.10 -10.83 -4.81
N GLY A 290 -2.08 -10.50 -3.97
CA GLY A 290 -3.50 -10.88 -4.15
C GLY A 290 -3.83 -12.35 -3.87
N SER A 291 -2.92 -13.13 -3.29
CA SER A 291 -3.13 -14.57 -2.98
C SER A 291 -3.12 -14.87 -1.49
N ASP A 292 -3.66 -16.05 -1.15
CA ASP A 292 -3.73 -16.57 0.22
C ASP A 292 -2.80 -17.77 0.44
N ALA A 293 -2.44 -17.99 1.70
CA ALA A 293 -1.76 -19.19 2.20
C ALA A 293 -2.38 -19.62 3.53
N LYS A 294 -2.12 -20.88 3.92
CA LYS A 294 -2.60 -21.43 5.20
C LYS A 294 -1.51 -22.18 5.93
N SER A 295 -1.56 -22.14 7.25
CA SER A 295 -0.70 -22.93 8.13
C SER A 295 -1.51 -23.51 9.30
N ALA A 296 -1.01 -24.60 9.86
CA ALA A 296 -1.64 -25.27 10.99
C ALA A 296 -0.58 -25.86 11.92
N TRP A 297 -0.85 -25.79 13.22
CA TRP A 297 -0.02 -26.37 14.27
C TRP A 297 -0.91 -27.17 15.22
N LYS A 298 -0.42 -28.35 15.59
CA LYS A 298 -1.02 -29.13 16.68
C LYS A 298 -0.31 -28.74 17.98
N VAL A 299 -1.08 -28.27 18.94
CA VAL A 299 -0.58 -27.79 20.23
C VAL A 299 -1.14 -28.64 21.37
N ARG A 300 -0.36 -28.75 22.44
CA ARG A 300 -0.77 -29.37 23.70
C ARG A 300 -0.96 -28.29 24.74
N ILE A 301 -2.06 -28.38 25.48
CA ILE A 301 -2.39 -27.49 26.59
C ILE A 301 -1.80 -28.11 27.85
N ASP A 302 -0.72 -27.54 28.37
CA ASP A 302 -0.02 -28.07 29.54
C ASP A 302 -0.65 -27.55 30.85
N GLU A 303 -1.17 -26.32 30.83
CA GLU A 303 -1.71 -25.61 32.00
C GLU A 303 -3.00 -24.84 31.64
N PRO A 304 -3.70 -24.20 32.60
CA PRO A 304 -4.77 -23.27 32.29
C PRO A 304 -4.30 -22.11 31.39
N VAL A 305 -5.09 -21.78 30.37
CA VAL A 305 -4.72 -20.82 29.30
C VAL A 305 -5.67 -19.64 29.14
N SER A 306 -6.70 -19.52 29.99
CA SER A 306 -7.65 -18.42 29.89
C SER A 306 -6.96 -17.07 30.02
N GLY A 307 -7.24 -16.15 29.09
CA GLY A 307 -6.61 -14.83 29.04
C GLY A 307 -5.21 -14.81 28.44
N LYS A 308 -4.68 -15.95 27.97
CA LYS A 308 -3.41 -16.00 27.23
C LYS A 308 -3.67 -15.82 25.73
N THR A 309 -2.64 -15.40 25.02
CA THR A 309 -2.73 -15.09 23.57
C THR A 309 -1.75 -15.95 22.79
N ILE A 310 -2.24 -16.58 21.72
CA ILE A 310 -1.39 -17.19 20.69
C ILE A 310 -1.21 -16.16 19.57
N MET A 311 0.02 -15.98 19.10
CA MET A 311 0.31 -15.10 17.97
C MET A 311 0.88 -15.90 16.80
N VAL A 312 0.57 -15.47 15.59
CA VAL A 312 1.21 -15.96 14.35
C VAL A 312 1.76 -14.77 13.60
N ARG A 313 3.03 -14.86 13.19
CA ARG A 313 3.68 -13.92 12.28
C ARG A 313 3.86 -14.60 10.93
N ALA A 314 3.45 -13.94 9.85
CA ALA A 314 3.70 -14.40 8.49
C ALA A 314 4.51 -13.36 7.73
N GLN A 315 5.50 -13.81 6.97
CA GLN A 315 6.37 -12.92 6.19
C GLN A 315 6.88 -13.61 4.94
N GLY A 316 7.33 -12.83 3.96
CA GLY A 316 8.10 -13.30 2.81
C GLY A 316 9.02 -12.21 2.28
N LYS A 317 9.99 -12.61 1.46
CA LYS A 317 10.99 -11.70 0.88
C LYS A 317 10.52 -11.17 -0.46
N VAL A 318 10.55 -9.85 -0.62
CA VAL A 318 10.35 -9.16 -1.90
C VAL A 318 11.66 -8.52 -2.33
N SER A 319 11.85 -8.42 -3.64
CA SER A 319 13.00 -7.72 -4.21
C SER A 319 12.50 -6.64 -5.15
N GLY A 320 13.18 -5.50 -5.14
CA GLY A 320 12.88 -4.37 -6.02
C GLY A 320 14.14 -3.60 -6.37
N GLN A 321 13.97 -2.54 -7.14
CA GLN A 321 15.02 -1.61 -7.48
C GLN A 321 14.49 -0.20 -7.40
N VAL A 322 15.38 0.75 -7.12
CA VAL A 322 15.08 2.17 -7.22
C VAL A 322 16.08 2.82 -8.18
N PRO A 323 15.65 3.78 -9.01
CA PRO A 323 16.52 4.47 -9.94
C PRO A 323 17.45 5.45 -9.21
N GLU A 324 18.30 6.13 -9.99
CA GLU A 324 19.04 7.29 -9.49
C GLU A 324 18.04 8.38 -9.11
N ALA A 325 18.01 8.75 -7.83
CA ALA A 325 17.23 9.88 -7.37
C ALA A 325 18.11 11.13 -7.48
N HIS A 326 17.73 12.04 -8.37
CA HIS A 326 18.41 13.30 -8.58
C HIS A 326 17.35 14.41 -8.64
N TRP A 327 17.73 15.64 -8.31
CA TRP A 327 16.79 16.76 -8.38
C TRP A 327 17.47 17.90 -9.09
N THR A 328 16.74 18.51 -10.02
CA THR A 328 17.24 19.65 -10.78
C THR A 328 17.67 20.76 -9.82
N GLY A 329 18.93 21.19 -9.93
CA GLY A 329 19.50 22.25 -9.09
C GLY A 329 20.01 21.79 -7.71
N VAL A 330 19.94 20.49 -7.40
CA VAL A 330 20.48 19.91 -6.15
C VAL A 330 21.71 19.05 -6.47
N SER A 331 22.81 19.27 -5.76
CA SER A 331 24.05 18.49 -5.94
C SER A 331 23.99 17.07 -5.36
N VAL A 332 23.03 16.85 -4.46
CA VAL A 332 22.77 15.55 -3.83
C VAL A 332 21.99 14.68 -4.81
N SER A 333 22.64 13.65 -5.33
CA SER A 333 21.96 12.49 -5.91
C SER A 333 22.19 11.25 -5.03
N TYR A 334 21.28 10.30 -5.16
CA TYR A 334 21.43 8.97 -4.62
C TYR A 334 21.52 7.96 -5.75
N PRO A 335 22.56 7.10 -5.76
CA PRO A 335 22.75 6.12 -6.82
C PRO A 335 21.61 5.10 -6.85
N PRO A 336 21.32 4.49 -8.01
CA PRO A 336 20.37 3.40 -8.10
C PRO A 336 20.88 2.19 -7.32
N TYR A 337 19.96 1.41 -6.76
CA TYR A 337 20.30 0.14 -6.12
C TYR A 337 19.14 -0.86 -6.17
N ILE A 338 19.48 -2.13 -5.98
CA ILE A 338 18.55 -3.24 -5.82
C ILE A 338 18.47 -3.57 -4.34
N TYR A 339 17.28 -3.91 -3.87
CA TYR A 339 17.05 -4.29 -2.48
C TYR A 339 16.32 -5.63 -2.37
N THR A 340 16.39 -6.23 -1.19
CA THR A 340 15.54 -7.34 -0.79
C THR A 340 15.13 -7.14 0.66
N ASP A 341 13.84 -7.19 0.91
CA ASP A 341 13.26 -6.94 2.22
C ASP A 341 12.21 -7.98 2.60
N ALA A 342 12.01 -8.18 3.89
CA ALA A 342 10.94 -9.00 4.44
C ALA A 342 9.70 -8.13 4.66
N ILE A 343 8.60 -8.47 3.98
CA ILE A 343 7.28 -7.88 4.21
C ILE A 343 6.38 -8.91 4.88
N GLY A 344 5.39 -8.45 5.65
CA GLY A 344 4.49 -9.38 6.32
C GLY A 344 3.50 -8.74 7.27
N GLY A 345 2.99 -9.58 8.16
CA GLY A 345 1.97 -9.22 9.14
C GLY A 345 1.93 -10.17 10.31
N ASN A 346 1.08 -9.83 11.28
CA ASN A 346 0.86 -10.63 12.47
C ASN A 346 -0.64 -10.70 12.78
N GLY A 347 -1.01 -11.74 13.51
CA GLY A 347 -2.35 -12.00 13.96
C GLY A 347 -2.32 -12.73 15.29
N SER A 348 -3.41 -12.65 16.05
CA SER A 348 -3.48 -13.29 17.35
C SER A 348 -4.89 -13.77 17.69
N VAL A 349 -4.96 -14.70 18.65
CA VAL A 349 -6.22 -15.17 19.22
C VAL A 349 -6.08 -15.24 20.74
N LEU A 350 -7.05 -14.64 21.44
CA LEU A 350 -7.19 -14.73 22.90
C LEU A 350 -7.93 -16.02 23.27
N LEU A 351 -7.48 -16.69 24.32
CA LEU A 351 -7.96 -18.01 24.75
C LEU A 351 -8.91 -17.98 25.95
#